data_AF-A0A1Q4FN35-F1
#
_entry.id   AF-A0A1Q4FN35-F1
#
_cell.length_a   1.000
_cell.length_b   1.000
_cell.length_c   1.000
_cell.angle_alpha   90.00
_cell.angle_beta   90.00
_cell.angle_gamma   90.00
#
_symmetry.space_group_name_H-M   'P 1'
#
loop_
_entity.id
_entity.type
_entity.pdbx_description
1 polymer ?
#
loop_
_entity_poly.entity_id
_entity_poly.type
_entity_poly.pdbx_seq_one_letter_code
_entity_poly.pdbx_strand_id
1 'polypeptide(L)'
;MEAPDSGPLISVIVPAYKPPAGFLAAAIDSVLGQTYTRFEICVSDDASGDAGTLELLRAYAARDPRVRYIVREERGGIAANTNSALQLAQGDYVVFLDHDDLLQRDALAHLATAVNAGTAGDVVYSDHDCLGPDGHRRNPFFKPDWSPDLFLAQMYLGHFVAIRRELLQQVGGLRSGCDGSQDYDLALRCIAAGARVTHIPHVLYHWRQHPDSTAANPGSKPYAHEAGRKAIQHYLDTQSPGAVAGDGEHLFTYDVRYPLPTPVPRVAILIPTRDRVDLLAPCLASIFGRTAYANYEVVVIDNNSVEPATQDYFAEAGAAHPNLRVLPAPVPFNWSHLNNLGAAAVEADVLVFLNNDTVVISPDWLQRLAENALRPQVGVCAPLLLYEDGTIQHAGVVVGMGGWADHVYKGDPPQHRQDLFVSPMLRRNVLAVTGACMAVAADKFRELGGFDEEFIVCGSDVDLCLRACRSGLRNVYLPEARLYHYESKTRDPRAIPEVDFVRSAASYGDYRTVGDPLYNRNLDPMRSSPHLNPSTRSPA
;
A
#
# COMPACT_ATOMS: atom_id res chain seq x y z
N MET A 1 9.74 6.34 -25.55
CA MET A 1 8.41 6.14 -26.15
C MET A 1 8.19 7.16 -27.26
N GLU A 2 7.43 6.86 -28.33
CA GLU A 2 6.99 7.89 -29.29
C GLU A 2 5.97 8.82 -28.62
N ALA A 3 6.14 10.14 -28.77
CA ALA A 3 5.23 11.09 -28.17
C ALA A 3 3.94 11.21 -29.01
N PRO A 4 2.76 11.38 -28.39
CA PRO A 4 1.54 11.61 -29.15
C PRO A 4 1.55 12.99 -29.83
N ASP A 5 1.02 13.05 -31.06
CA ASP A 5 0.96 14.29 -31.87
C ASP A 5 0.00 15.36 -31.32
N SER A 6 -0.94 14.96 -30.46
CA SER A 6 -1.91 15.82 -29.79
C SER A 6 -2.01 15.45 -28.31
N GLY A 7 -2.55 16.34 -27.48
CA GLY A 7 -2.79 16.05 -26.07
C GLY A 7 -2.93 17.29 -25.19
N PRO A 8 -2.98 17.09 -23.86
CA PRO A 8 -3.15 18.17 -22.91
C PRO A 8 -1.95 19.13 -22.92
N LEU A 9 -2.17 20.41 -22.63
CA LEU A 9 -1.06 21.27 -22.22
C LEU A 9 -0.64 20.85 -20.80
N ILE A 10 0.66 20.63 -20.58
CA ILE A 10 1.19 20.28 -19.25
C ILE A 10 2.02 21.44 -18.69
N SER A 11 1.69 21.93 -17.51
CA SER A 11 2.49 22.95 -16.80
C SER A 11 3.42 22.28 -15.80
N VAL A 12 4.73 22.47 -15.95
CA VAL A 12 5.73 21.98 -15.00
C VAL A 12 6.09 23.08 -14.01
N ILE A 13 5.85 22.84 -12.73
CA ILE A 13 5.98 23.80 -11.64
C ILE A 13 7.30 23.59 -10.92
N VAL A 14 8.13 24.64 -10.89
CA VAL A 14 9.48 24.59 -10.33
C VAL A 14 9.66 25.70 -9.28
N PRO A 15 9.45 25.41 -7.98
CA PRO A 15 9.79 26.34 -6.91
C PRO A 15 11.31 26.37 -6.68
N ALA A 16 11.93 27.55 -6.80
CA ALA A 16 13.36 27.76 -6.57
C ALA A 16 13.62 28.65 -5.34
N TYR A 17 14.60 28.28 -4.52
CA TYR A 17 15.16 29.15 -3.49
C TYR A 17 16.65 28.86 -3.33
N LYS A 18 17.49 29.79 -3.81
CA LYS A 18 18.96 29.66 -3.81
C LYS A 18 19.45 28.31 -4.36
N PRO A 19 18.93 27.86 -5.52
CA PRO A 19 19.36 26.59 -6.08
C PRO A 19 20.83 26.68 -6.50
N PRO A 20 21.61 25.59 -6.40
CA PRO A 20 22.88 25.52 -7.11
C PRO A 20 22.63 25.74 -8.61
N ALA A 21 23.34 26.70 -9.22
CA ALA A 21 23.03 27.14 -10.59
C ALA A 21 23.02 25.99 -11.62
N GLY A 22 23.94 25.02 -11.48
CA GLY A 22 23.98 23.84 -12.35
C GLY A 22 22.79 22.90 -12.20
N PHE A 23 22.17 22.87 -11.02
CA PHE A 23 21.02 22.00 -10.75
C PHE A 23 19.74 22.57 -11.37
N LEU A 24 19.47 23.86 -11.15
CA LEU A 24 18.30 24.52 -11.77
C LEU A 24 18.40 24.49 -13.31
N ALA A 25 19.59 24.72 -13.86
CA ALA A 25 19.80 24.61 -15.31
C ALA A 25 19.50 23.20 -15.82
N ALA A 26 19.99 22.16 -15.14
CA ALA A 26 19.75 20.77 -15.52
C ALA A 26 18.27 20.37 -15.39
N ALA A 27 17.57 20.85 -14.35
CA ALA A 27 16.14 20.64 -14.18
C ALA A 27 15.35 21.24 -15.35
N ILE A 28 15.60 22.50 -15.70
CA ILE A 28 14.97 23.18 -16.84
C ILE A 28 15.28 22.46 -18.16
N ASP A 29 16.56 22.13 -18.41
CA ASP A 29 16.97 21.43 -19.63
C ASP A 29 16.34 20.02 -19.73
N SER A 30 16.12 19.32 -18.60
CA SER A 30 15.44 18.01 -18.61
C SER A 30 13.99 18.10 -19.07
N VAL A 31 13.32 19.22 -18.79
CA VAL A 31 11.96 19.50 -19.26
C VAL A 31 11.97 20.00 -20.71
N LEU A 32 12.92 20.87 -21.08
CA LEU A 32 13.07 21.32 -22.47
C LEU A 32 13.41 20.18 -23.43
N GLY A 33 14.10 19.15 -22.94
CA GLY A 33 14.47 17.93 -23.67
C GLY A 33 13.39 16.87 -23.79
N GLN A 34 12.17 17.11 -23.27
CA GLN A 34 11.06 16.16 -23.33
C GLN A 34 10.65 15.86 -24.77
N THR A 35 10.27 14.60 -25.04
CA THR A 35 9.78 14.19 -26.36
C THR A 35 8.40 14.75 -26.68
N TYR A 36 7.56 14.96 -25.66
CA TYR A 36 6.28 15.65 -25.80
C TYR A 36 6.49 17.17 -25.75
N THR A 37 5.92 17.92 -26.68
CA THR A 37 6.28 19.34 -26.90
C THR A 37 5.26 20.36 -26.38
N ARG A 38 4.03 19.92 -26.06
CA ARG A 38 2.94 20.79 -25.56
C ARG A 38 3.03 20.93 -24.05
N PHE A 39 4.05 21.64 -23.59
CA PHE A 39 4.25 21.96 -22.18
C PHE A 39 4.69 23.41 -21.99
N GLU A 40 4.63 23.87 -20.75
CA GLU A 40 5.29 25.09 -20.28
C GLU A 40 6.01 24.82 -18.94
N ILE A 41 7.01 25.63 -18.66
CA ILE A 41 7.80 25.59 -17.43
C ILE A 41 7.48 26.86 -16.66
N CYS A 42 6.96 26.71 -15.45
CA CYS A 42 6.56 27.79 -14.56
C CYS A 42 7.48 27.80 -13.34
N VAL A 43 8.43 28.73 -13.32
CA VAL A 43 9.41 28.86 -12.24
C VAL A 43 9.03 30.00 -11.30
N SER A 44 9.16 29.80 -10.00
CA SER A 44 9.06 30.89 -9.02
C SER A 44 10.31 30.93 -8.14
N ASP A 45 11.01 32.06 -8.13
CA ASP A 45 12.10 32.33 -7.21
C ASP A 45 11.55 32.96 -5.91
N ASP A 46 11.81 32.31 -4.77
CA ASP A 46 11.30 32.74 -3.45
C ASP A 46 12.11 33.85 -2.80
N ALA A 47 12.31 34.96 -3.53
CA ALA A 47 13.14 36.09 -3.12
C ALA A 47 14.56 35.63 -2.72
N SER A 48 15.23 34.84 -3.56
CA SER A 48 16.54 34.27 -3.24
C SER A 48 17.63 35.32 -3.04
N GLY A 49 17.47 36.47 -3.71
CA GLY A 49 18.48 37.53 -3.78
C GLY A 49 19.71 37.12 -4.60
N ASP A 50 19.65 36.01 -5.34
CA ASP A 50 20.75 35.50 -6.14
C ASP A 50 20.68 36.03 -7.57
N ALA A 51 21.63 36.91 -7.93
CA ALA A 51 21.73 37.47 -9.28
C ALA A 51 21.95 36.38 -10.33
N GLY A 52 22.70 35.31 -10.00
CA GLY A 52 22.97 34.21 -10.91
C GLY A 52 21.71 33.44 -11.31
N THR A 53 20.86 33.10 -10.34
CA THR A 53 19.55 32.49 -10.58
C THR A 53 18.67 33.37 -11.47
N LEU A 54 18.61 34.68 -11.21
CA LEU A 54 17.80 35.60 -12.01
C LEU A 54 18.31 35.75 -13.45
N GLU A 55 19.63 35.85 -13.65
CA GLU A 55 20.25 35.89 -14.97
C GLU A 55 19.98 34.59 -15.74
N LEU A 56 20.08 33.44 -15.08
CA LEU A 56 19.77 32.13 -15.66
C LEU A 56 18.32 32.06 -16.15
N LEU A 57 17.35 32.45 -15.31
CA LEU A 57 15.93 32.44 -15.67
C LEU A 57 15.61 33.39 -16.81
N ARG A 58 16.20 34.60 -16.82
CA ARG A 58 16.09 35.53 -17.95
C ARG A 58 16.63 34.93 -19.25
N ALA A 59 17.77 34.27 -19.19
CA ALA A 59 18.38 33.65 -20.37
C ALA A 59 17.50 32.53 -20.95
N TYR A 60 16.93 31.67 -20.10
CA TYR A 60 16.01 30.62 -20.55
C TYR A 60 14.70 31.17 -21.13
N ALA A 61 14.07 32.14 -20.46
CA ALA A 61 12.83 32.76 -20.95
C ALA A 61 13.03 33.52 -22.27
N ALA A 62 14.22 34.10 -22.50
CA ALA A 62 14.57 34.70 -23.78
C ALA A 62 14.83 33.66 -24.88
N ARG A 63 15.32 32.46 -24.52
CA ARG A 63 15.63 31.36 -25.45
C ARG A 63 14.40 30.57 -25.87
N ASP A 64 13.47 30.32 -24.95
CA ASP A 64 12.32 29.46 -25.18
C ASP A 64 11.04 30.07 -24.54
N PRO A 65 10.01 30.41 -25.33
CA PRO A 65 8.80 31.05 -24.82
C PRO A 65 7.97 30.16 -23.89
N ARG A 66 8.26 28.86 -23.84
CA ARG A 66 7.64 27.93 -22.89
C ARG A 66 8.17 28.12 -21.47
N VAL A 67 9.29 28.82 -21.27
CA VAL A 67 9.85 29.11 -19.95
C VAL A 67 9.31 30.43 -19.43
N ARG A 68 8.58 30.37 -18.33
CA ARG A 68 7.98 31.53 -17.65
C ARG A 68 8.45 31.54 -16.22
N TYR A 69 8.77 32.72 -15.71
CA TYR A 69 9.23 32.85 -14.33
C TYR A 69 8.65 34.07 -13.64
N ILE A 70 8.58 34.00 -12.31
CA ILE A 70 8.28 35.12 -11.41
C ILE A 70 9.33 35.15 -10.30
N VAL A 71 9.61 36.35 -9.79
CA VAL A 71 10.44 36.56 -8.60
C VAL A 71 9.53 37.13 -7.54
N ARG A 72 9.44 36.46 -6.39
CA ARG A 72 8.66 36.93 -5.26
C ARG A 72 9.35 38.12 -4.62
N GLU A 73 8.57 39.08 -4.13
CA GLU A 73 9.10 40.26 -3.42
C GLU A 73 9.65 39.87 -2.04
N GLU A 74 9.01 38.89 -1.39
CA GLU A 74 9.36 38.42 -0.06
C GLU A 74 9.34 36.89 0.00
N ARG A 75 10.23 36.34 0.84
CA ARG A 75 10.34 34.90 1.08
C ARG A 75 9.06 34.38 1.74
N GLY A 76 8.34 33.52 1.04
CA GLY A 76 7.08 32.93 1.48
C GLY A 76 7.17 31.46 1.91
N GLY A 77 8.33 30.82 1.73
CA GLY A 77 8.49 29.39 1.98
C GLY A 77 7.92 28.52 0.86
N ILE A 78 8.08 27.21 0.99
CA ILE A 78 7.84 26.27 -0.10
C ILE A 78 6.38 26.31 -0.60
N ALA A 79 5.38 26.34 0.29
CA ALA A 79 3.98 26.37 -0.13
C ALA A 79 3.62 27.64 -0.92
N ALA A 80 3.99 28.82 -0.41
CA ALA A 80 3.71 30.08 -1.09
C ALA A 80 4.51 30.23 -2.40
N ASN A 81 5.74 29.73 -2.43
CA ASN A 81 6.57 29.74 -3.64
C ASN A 81 5.99 28.86 -4.74
N THR A 82 5.60 27.63 -4.41
CA THR A 82 4.94 26.73 -5.36
C THR A 82 3.63 27.33 -5.85
N ASN A 83 2.84 27.97 -4.98
CA ASN A 83 1.62 28.67 -5.39
C ASN A 83 1.88 29.85 -6.34
N SER A 84 2.97 30.61 -6.16
CA SER A 84 3.37 31.65 -7.12
C SER A 84 3.72 31.08 -8.49
N ALA A 85 4.39 29.93 -8.54
CA ALA A 85 4.62 29.24 -9.80
C ALA A 85 3.31 28.71 -10.43
N LEU A 86 2.38 28.18 -9.61
CA LEU A 86 1.06 27.73 -10.06
C LEU A 86 0.22 28.85 -10.69
N GLN A 87 0.38 30.11 -10.26
CA GLN A 87 -0.32 31.25 -10.87
C GLN A 87 0.07 31.48 -12.34
N LEU A 88 1.24 31.01 -12.76
CA LEU A 88 1.65 31.05 -14.16
C LEU A 88 0.97 29.95 -14.97
N ALA A 89 0.54 28.84 -14.35
CA ALA A 89 0.12 27.62 -15.05
C ALA A 89 -1.19 27.74 -15.86
N GLN A 90 -1.14 27.32 -17.11
CA GLN A 90 -2.22 27.30 -18.09
C GLN A 90 -2.63 25.88 -18.51
N GLY A 91 -1.85 24.87 -18.17
CA GLY A 91 -2.03 23.48 -18.59
C GLY A 91 -3.26 22.80 -18.01
N ASP A 92 -3.75 21.78 -18.71
CA ASP A 92 -4.83 20.90 -18.26
C ASP A 92 -4.38 20.05 -17.07
N TYR A 93 -3.10 19.66 -17.07
CA TYR A 93 -2.41 19.01 -15.97
C TYR A 93 -1.22 19.85 -15.50
N VAL A 94 -0.98 19.77 -14.21
CA VAL A 94 0.13 20.41 -13.51
C VAL A 94 1.03 19.33 -12.96
N VAL A 95 2.34 19.42 -13.20
CA VAL A 95 3.35 18.48 -12.72
C VAL A 95 4.33 19.23 -11.81
N PHE A 96 4.68 18.65 -10.67
CA PHE A 96 5.68 19.21 -9.77
C PHE A 96 7.08 18.69 -10.09
N LEU A 97 8.07 19.57 -10.02
CA LEU A 97 9.49 19.25 -10.20
C LEU A 97 10.30 20.10 -9.23
N ASP A 98 11.05 19.45 -8.35
CA ASP A 98 12.01 20.15 -7.50
C ASP A 98 13.17 20.70 -8.34
N HIS A 99 13.68 21.87 -7.98
CA HIS A 99 14.67 22.61 -8.78
C HIS A 99 16.03 21.91 -8.92
N ASP A 100 16.24 20.83 -8.17
CA ASP A 100 17.44 20.01 -8.14
C ASP A 100 17.25 18.63 -8.77
N ASP A 101 16.04 18.26 -9.19
CA ASP A 101 15.73 16.94 -9.74
C ASP A 101 15.57 16.96 -11.27
N LEU A 102 15.56 15.77 -11.88
CA LEU A 102 15.44 15.62 -13.33
C LEU A 102 14.23 14.79 -13.72
N LEU A 103 13.60 15.16 -14.83
CA LEU A 103 12.62 14.31 -15.49
C LEU A 103 13.29 13.35 -16.47
N GLN A 104 12.75 12.13 -16.54
CA GLN A 104 13.09 11.20 -17.60
C GLN A 104 12.63 11.77 -18.95
N ARG A 105 13.39 11.52 -20.02
CA ARG A 105 13.21 12.15 -21.35
C ARG A 105 11.80 12.03 -21.95
N ASP A 106 11.07 10.96 -21.64
CA ASP A 106 9.72 10.72 -22.13
C ASP A 106 8.62 10.86 -21.07
N ALA A 107 8.94 11.40 -19.88
CA ALA A 107 8.00 11.54 -18.76
C ALA A 107 6.68 12.22 -19.14
N LEU A 108 6.73 13.36 -19.82
CA LEU A 108 5.52 14.09 -20.24
C LEU A 108 4.76 13.35 -21.35
N ALA A 109 5.45 12.56 -22.18
CA ALA A 109 4.81 11.75 -23.22
C ALA A 109 4.01 10.59 -22.63
N HIS A 110 4.51 9.94 -21.57
CA HIS A 110 3.75 8.93 -20.83
C HIS A 110 2.47 9.51 -20.25
N LEU A 111 2.54 10.67 -19.60
CA LEU A 111 1.37 11.35 -19.05
C LEU A 111 0.37 11.72 -20.17
N ALA A 112 0.83 12.36 -21.25
CA ALA A 112 -0.03 12.73 -22.37
C ALA A 112 -0.71 11.50 -23.01
N THR A 113 0.02 10.38 -23.13
CA THR A 113 -0.52 9.12 -23.63
C THR A 113 -1.63 8.59 -22.74
N ALA A 114 -1.42 8.58 -21.42
CA ALA A 114 -2.45 8.17 -20.46
C ALA A 114 -3.69 9.08 -20.51
N VAL A 115 -3.50 10.39 -20.67
CA VAL A 115 -4.62 11.34 -20.81
C VAL A 115 -5.40 11.09 -22.10
N ASN A 116 -4.72 10.95 -23.24
CA ASN A 116 -5.37 10.68 -24.52
C ASN A 116 -6.11 9.34 -24.55
N ALA A 117 -5.59 8.33 -23.85
CA ALA A 117 -6.24 7.03 -23.71
C ALA A 117 -7.42 7.05 -22.72
N GLY A 118 -7.66 8.16 -22.02
CA GLY A 118 -8.69 8.26 -20.98
C GLY A 118 -8.36 7.47 -19.71
N THR A 119 -7.12 6.98 -19.56
CA THR A 119 -6.69 6.20 -18.40
C THR A 119 -6.12 7.06 -17.28
N ALA A 120 -5.69 8.30 -17.57
CA ALA A 120 -5.23 9.23 -16.56
C ALA A 120 -6.36 9.63 -15.59
N GLY A 121 -6.07 9.49 -14.29
CA GLY A 121 -6.85 10.01 -13.18
C GLY A 121 -6.69 11.52 -13.00
N ASP A 122 -7.23 12.04 -11.91
CA ASP A 122 -7.08 13.43 -11.49
C ASP A 122 -5.75 13.67 -10.77
N VAL A 123 -5.19 12.61 -10.19
CA VAL A 123 -3.84 12.54 -9.64
C VAL A 123 -3.11 11.39 -10.32
N VAL A 124 -1.93 11.65 -10.88
CA VAL A 124 -1.11 10.65 -11.56
C VAL A 124 0.29 10.66 -10.96
N TYR A 125 0.82 9.49 -10.63
CA TYR A 125 2.19 9.32 -10.14
C TYR A 125 2.94 8.27 -10.96
N SER A 126 4.27 8.26 -10.84
CA SER A 126 5.13 7.31 -11.52
C SER A 126 6.08 6.59 -10.57
N ASP A 127 6.76 5.56 -11.05
CA ASP A 127 7.97 5.07 -10.40
C ASP A 127 9.08 6.13 -10.46
N HIS A 128 10.09 5.99 -9.62
CA HIS A 128 11.26 6.86 -9.60
C HIS A 128 12.52 6.09 -9.27
N ASP A 129 13.67 6.73 -9.46
CA ASP A 129 14.95 6.27 -8.93
C ASP A 129 15.71 7.46 -8.31
N CYS A 130 16.93 7.19 -7.84
CA CYS A 130 17.83 8.20 -7.33
C CYS A 130 18.95 8.48 -8.33
N LEU A 131 19.31 9.75 -8.49
CA LEU A 131 20.48 10.20 -9.25
C LEU A 131 21.64 10.51 -8.30
N GLY A 132 22.70 9.73 -8.40
CA GLY A 132 23.90 9.93 -7.58
C GLY A 132 24.74 11.14 -8.00
N PRO A 133 25.71 11.54 -7.16
CA PRO A 133 26.62 12.65 -7.46
C PRO A 133 27.56 12.36 -8.64
N ASP A 134 27.73 11.09 -9.01
CA ASP A 134 28.45 10.62 -10.19
C ASP A 134 27.63 10.68 -11.49
N GLY A 135 26.36 11.09 -11.42
CA GLY A 135 25.43 11.12 -12.54
C GLY A 135 24.83 9.76 -12.89
N HIS A 136 25.08 8.71 -12.10
CA HIS A 136 24.49 7.39 -12.30
C HIS A 136 23.21 7.20 -11.49
N ARG A 137 22.20 6.63 -12.17
CA ARG A 137 20.93 6.22 -11.56
C ARG A 137 21.10 4.98 -10.70
N ARG A 138 20.41 4.95 -9.57
CA ARG A 138 20.47 3.87 -8.56
C ARG A 138 19.16 3.78 -7.79
N ASN A 139 18.96 2.70 -7.06
CA ASN A 139 17.83 2.52 -6.14
C ASN A 139 16.46 2.80 -6.80
N PRO A 140 16.11 2.10 -7.90
CA PRO A 140 14.78 2.27 -8.49
C PRO A 140 13.73 1.79 -7.49
N PHE A 141 12.66 2.57 -7.34
CA PHE A 141 11.52 2.26 -6.50
C PHE A 141 10.29 2.06 -7.37
N PHE A 142 9.94 0.80 -7.54
CA PHE A 142 8.76 0.35 -8.27
C PHE A 142 7.56 0.35 -7.32
N LYS A 143 6.54 1.13 -7.62
CA LYS A 143 5.38 1.36 -6.76
C LYS A 143 4.23 0.45 -7.17
N PRO A 144 3.37 0.01 -6.25
CA PRO A 144 2.11 -0.60 -6.62
C PRO A 144 1.19 0.44 -7.28
N ASP A 145 0.12 -0.02 -7.91
CA ASP A 145 -1.03 0.84 -8.17
C ASP A 145 -1.67 1.33 -6.85
N TRP A 146 -2.69 2.18 -6.97
CA TRP A 146 -3.20 2.98 -5.86
C TRP A 146 -3.57 2.16 -4.62
N SER A 147 -2.75 2.28 -3.58
CA SER A 147 -2.98 1.75 -2.24
C SER A 147 -3.20 2.90 -1.24
N PRO A 148 -4.44 3.21 -0.85
CA PRO A 148 -4.73 4.21 0.18
C PRO A 148 -4.18 3.84 1.56
N ASP A 149 -4.11 2.56 1.92
CA ASP A 149 -3.57 2.14 3.21
C ASP A 149 -2.06 2.30 3.28
N LEU A 150 -1.34 2.01 2.18
CA LEU A 150 0.08 2.35 2.07
C LEU A 150 0.28 3.85 2.07
N PHE A 151 -0.59 4.60 1.37
CA PHE A 151 -0.51 6.05 1.31
C PHE A 151 -0.54 6.64 2.71
N LEU A 152 -1.49 6.24 3.55
CA LEU A 152 -1.58 6.70 4.94
C LEU A 152 -0.42 6.22 5.82
N ALA A 153 0.24 5.11 5.47
CA ALA A 153 1.43 4.64 6.16
C ALA A 153 2.70 5.38 5.72
N GLN A 154 2.76 5.85 4.47
CA GLN A 154 3.93 6.51 3.87
C GLN A 154 3.54 7.25 2.58
N MET A 155 4.07 8.47 2.38
CA MET A 155 3.93 9.25 1.14
C MET A 155 4.70 8.61 -0.03
N TYR A 156 4.22 7.47 -0.55
CA TYR A 156 4.93 6.70 -1.57
C TYR A 156 4.77 7.26 -2.99
N LEU A 157 3.88 8.24 -3.22
CA LEU A 157 3.72 8.89 -4.53
C LEU A 157 5.00 9.61 -4.97
N GLY A 158 5.79 10.11 -4.03
CA GLY A 158 7.02 10.88 -4.30
C GLY A 158 6.73 12.30 -4.81
N HIS A 159 7.73 12.90 -5.46
CA HIS A 159 7.69 14.32 -5.84
C HIS A 159 7.17 14.56 -7.27
N PHE A 160 7.34 13.59 -8.18
CA PHE A 160 6.72 13.64 -9.51
C PHE A 160 5.26 13.20 -9.46
N VAL A 161 4.39 14.17 -9.22
CA VAL A 161 2.94 13.98 -9.24
C VAL A 161 2.34 14.95 -10.23
N ALA A 162 1.51 14.43 -11.14
CA ALA A 162 0.66 15.23 -12.01
C ALA A 162 -0.73 15.36 -11.38
N ILE A 163 -1.29 16.57 -11.33
CA ILE A 163 -2.63 16.82 -10.83
C ILE A 163 -3.40 17.62 -11.88
N ARG A 164 -4.65 17.21 -12.13
CA ARG A 164 -5.57 17.96 -13.00
C ARG A 164 -5.73 19.37 -12.45
N ARG A 165 -5.55 20.39 -13.30
CA ARG A 165 -5.55 21.79 -12.85
C ARG A 165 -6.87 22.20 -12.20
N GLU A 166 -8.00 21.73 -12.73
CA GLU A 166 -9.33 21.99 -12.16
C GLU A 166 -9.44 21.50 -10.72
N LEU A 167 -8.88 20.32 -10.43
CA LEU A 167 -8.83 19.76 -9.07
C LEU A 167 -7.93 20.61 -8.16
N LEU A 168 -6.77 21.06 -8.65
CA LEU A 168 -5.89 21.97 -7.88
C LEU A 168 -6.61 23.28 -7.51
N GLN A 169 -7.39 23.83 -8.44
CA GLN A 169 -8.20 25.02 -8.20
C GLN A 169 -9.30 24.76 -7.17
N GLN A 170 -9.97 23.60 -7.27
CA GLN A 170 -10.98 23.17 -6.31
C GLN A 170 -10.43 23.02 -4.88
N VAL A 171 -9.23 22.43 -4.72
CA VAL A 171 -8.62 22.22 -3.39
C VAL A 171 -7.79 23.40 -2.88
N GLY A 172 -7.62 24.45 -3.69
CA GLY A 172 -6.96 25.70 -3.31
C GLY A 172 -5.42 25.68 -3.31
N GLY A 173 -4.79 24.78 -4.07
CA GLY A 173 -3.32 24.69 -4.15
C GLY A 173 -2.65 24.23 -2.84
N LEU A 174 -1.41 24.65 -2.61
CA LEU A 174 -0.64 24.29 -1.41
C LEU A 174 -1.00 25.21 -0.23
N ARG A 175 -0.97 24.68 0.99
CA ARG A 175 -1.21 25.46 2.21
C ARG A 175 0.02 25.44 3.11
N SER A 176 0.24 26.54 3.82
CA SER A 176 1.22 26.61 4.91
C SER A 176 0.74 25.83 6.13
N GLY A 177 1.67 25.42 7.00
CA GLY A 177 1.37 24.66 8.22
C GLY A 177 1.64 23.15 8.10
N CYS A 178 1.92 22.68 6.89
CA CYS A 178 2.48 21.36 6.61
C CYS A 178 3.79 21.47 5.80
N ASP A 179 4.49 22.61 5.89
CA ASP A 179 5.77 22.82 5.19
C ASP A 179 6.78 21.71 5.58
N GLY A 180 7.43 21.13 4.57
CA GLY A 180 8.19 19.88 4.66
C GLY A 180 7.42 18.64 4.18
N SER A 181 6.09 18.68 4.18
CA SER A 181 5.20 17.63 3.62
C SER A 181 3.96 18.25 2.95
N GLN A 182 4.14 19.44 2.37
CA GLN A 182 3.09 20.21 1.71
C GLN A 182 2.51 19.49 0.48
N ASP A 183 3.32 18.66 -0.18
CA ASP A 183 2.95 17.77 -1.28
C ASP A 183 2.05 16.62 -0.80
N TYR A 184 2.38 16.02 0.34
CA TYR A 184 1.57 14.98 0.95
C TYR A 184 0.21 15.52 1.39
N ASP A 185 0.19 16.70 2.02
CA ASP A 185 -1.03 17.41 2.36
C ASP A 185 -1.91 17.71 1.15
N LEU A 186 -1.31 18.22 0.07
CA LEU A 186 -2.03 18.50 -1.17
C LEU A 186 -2.64 17.22 -1.75
N ALA A 187 -1.86 16.15 -1.85
CA ALA A 187 -2.33 14.88 -2.37
C ALA A 187 -3.48 14.31 -1.52
N LEU A 188 -3.38 14.35 -0.19
CA LEU A 188 -4.46 13.94 0.72
C LEU A 188 -5.74 14.74 0.49
N ARG A 189 -5.66 16.07 0.31
CA ARG A 189 -6.83 16.91 0.00
C ARG A 189 -7.44 16.61 -1.37
N CYS A 190 -6.61 16.34 -2.39
CA CYS A 190 -7.08 15.86 -3.68
C CYS A 190 -7.87 14.55 -3.54
N ILE A 191 -7.36 13.59 -2.77
CA ILE A 191 -8.02 12.30 -2.53
C ILE A 191 -9.34 12.51 -1.76
N ALA A 192 -9.34 13.36 -0.73
CA ALA A 192 -10.55 13.72 0.03
C ALA A 192 -11.63 14.39 -0.85
N ALA A 193 -11.22 15.07 -1.93
CA ALA A 193 -12.12 15.65 -2.92
C ALA A 193 -12.64 14.63 -3.97
N GLY A 194 -12.30 13.34 -3.84
CA GLY A 194 -12.77 12.27 -4.71
C GLY A 194 -11.88 12.01 -5.94
N ALA A 195 -10.63 12.46 -5.93
CA ALA A 195 -9.70 12.25 -7.04
C ALA A 195 -9.54 10.78 -7.39
N ARG A 196 -9.63 10.46 -8.69
CA ARG A 196 -9.14 9.18 -9.20
C ARG A 196 -7.62 9.23 -9.26
N VAL A 197 -6.95 8.27 -8.61
CA VAL A 197 -5.49 8.17 -8.60
C VAL A 197 -5.04 7.10 -9.59
N THR A 198 -4.06 7.41 -10.42
CA THR A 198 -3.52 6.50 -11.44
C THR A 198 -2.00 6.42 -11.36
N HIS A 199 -1.48 5.22 -11.56
CA HIS A 199 -0.06 4.95 -11.61
C HIS A 199 0.41 4.76 -13.05
N ILE A 200 1.56 5.35 -13.38
CA ILE A 200 2.32 5.04 -14.60
C ILE A 200 3.57 4.24 -14.18
N PRO A 201 3.59 2.90 -14.40
CA PRO A 201 4.67 2.01 -13.94
C PRO A 201 5.92 2.10 -14.81
N HIS A 202 6.51 3.30 -14.81
CA HIS A 202 7.77 3.68 -15.45
C HIS A 202 8.54 4.62 -14.53
N VAL A 203 9.86 4.50 -14.52
CA VAL A 203 10.74 5.45 -13.82
C VAL A 203 10.77 6.75 -14.63
N LEU A 204 10.00 7.74 -14.18
CA LEU A 204 9.85 9.03 -14.88
C LEU A 204 10.52 10.21 -14.16
N TYR A 205 11.06 9.96 -12.98
CA TYR A 205 11.68 10.95 -12.11
C TYR A 205 12.99 10.43 -11.54
N HIS A 206 13.99 11.32 -11.50
CA HIS A 206 15.32 11.03 -10.98
C HIS A 206 15.61 11.96 -9.80
N TRP A 207 15.48 11.42 -8.59
CA TRP A 207 15.65 12.16 -7.35
C TRP A 207 17.13 12.33 -7.01
N ARG A 208 17.65 13.55 -7.09
CA ARG A 208 19.07 13.84 -6.90
C ARG A 208 19.47 13.70 -5.44
N GLN A 209 20.56 12.96 -5.22
CA GLN A 209 21.19 12.82 -3.92
C GLN A 209 22.28 13.88 -3.72
N HIS A 210 22.11 14.73 -2.71
CA HIS A 210 23.11 15.69 -2.22
C HIS A 210 22.89 15.96 -0.71
N PRO A 211 23.84 16.61 0.01
CA PRO A 211 23.80 16.69 1.48
C PRO A 211 22.53 17.29 2.10
N ASP A 212 21.85 18.21 1.40
CA ASP A 212 20.63 18.88 1.87
C ASP A 212 19.33 18.16 1.40
N SER A 213 19.46 17.08 0.64
CA SER A 213 18.35 16.27 0.13
C SER A 213 17.94 15.18 1.12
N THR A 214 16.63 15.01 1.30
CA THR A 214 16.05 13.91 2.07
C THR A 214 16.32 12.55 1.43
N ALA A 215 16.64 12.49 0.13
CA ALA A 215 17.11 11.29 -0.55
C ALA A 215 18.44 10.76 0.00
N ALA A 216 19.29 11.67 0.51
CA ALA A 216 20.58 11.33 1.09
C ALA A 216 20.53 11.19 2.62
N ASN A 217 19.68 11.97 3.30
CA ASN A 217 19.53 11.93 4.75
C ASN A 217 18.08 12.23 5.18
N PRO A 218 17.25 11.20 5.43
CA PRO A 218 15.88 11.38 5.95
C PRO A 218 15.84 12.15 7.28
N GLY A 219 16.87 12.01 8.14
CA GLY A 219 16.96 12.69 9.42
C GLY A 219 17.29 14.19 9.34
N SER A 220 17.56 14.74 8.16
CA SER A 220 17.93 16.16 7.99
C SER A 220 16.77 17.13 8.28
N LYS A 221 15.51 16.66 8.24
CA LYS A 221 14.31 17.50 8.37
C LYS A 221 13.24 16.84 9.27
N PRO A 222 13.47 16.73 10.59
CA PRO A 222 12.52 16.09 11.51
C PRO A 222 11.14 16.76 11.54
N TYR A 223 11.07 18.07 11.28
CA TYR A 223 9.80 18.80 11.19
C TYR A 223 8.90 18.29 10.06
N ALA A 224 9.47 17.74 8.97
CA ALA A 224 8.71 17.19 7.85
C ALA A 224 7.94 15.94 8.27
N HIS A 225 8.53 15.10 9.14
CA HIS A 225 7.83 13.92 9.65
C HIS A 225 6.57 14.31 10.43
N GLU A 226 6.68 15.31 11.33
CA GLU A 226 5.54 15.84 12.09
C GLU A 226 4.50 16.51 11.16
N ALA A 227 4.96 17.25 10.14
CA ALA A 227 4.09 17.86 9.14
C ALA A 227 3.28 16.80 8.38
N GLY A 228 3.91 15.68 7.98
CA GLY A 228 3.23 14.55 7.35
C GLY A 228 2.19 13.91 8.28
N ARG A 229 2.50 13.70 9.56
CA ARG A 229 1.51 13.18 10.54
C ARG A 229 0.32 14.12 10.68
N LYS A 230 0.56 15.44 10.75
CA LYS A 230 -0.50 16.46 10.80
C LYS A 230 -1.36 16.45 9.53
N ALA A 231 -0.74 16.31 8.36
CA ALA A 231 -1.46 16.19 7.09
C ALA A 231 -2.40 14.98 7.09
N ILE A 232 -1.91 13.81 7.54
CA ILE A 232 -2.73 12.59 7.70
C ILE A 232 -3.87 12.84 8.69
N GLN A 233 -3.59 13.42 9.86
CA GLN A 233 -4.63 13.69 10.85
C GLN A 233 -5.73 14.59 10.28
N HIS A 234 -5.38 15.68 9.58
CA HIS A 234 -6.37 16.55 8.93
C HIS A 234 -7.21 15.81 7.89
N TYR A 235 -6.63 14.87 7.15
CA TYR A 235 -7.38 14.00 6.25
C TYR A 235 -8.35 13.10 7.02
N LEU A 236 -7.89 12.45 8.09
CA LEU A 236 -8.69 11.54 8.92
C LEU A 236 -9.85 12.27 9.63
N ASP A 237 -9.64 13.49 10.11
CA ASP A 237 -10.68 14.29 10.78
C ASP A 237 -11.93 14.46 9.91
N THR A 238 -11.78 14.44 8.59
CA THR A 238 -12.89 14.54 7.63
C THR A 238 -13.33 13.18 7.08
N GLN A 239 -12.38 12.31 6.71
CA GLN A 239 -12.68 11.07 5.99
C GLN A 239 -12.98 9.87 6.91
N SER A 240 -12.53 9.92 8.16
CA SER A 240 -12.70 8.84 9.14
C SER A 240 -12.72 9.43 10.56
N PRO A 241 -13.80 10.15 10.94
CA PRO A 241 -13.88 10.81 12.24
C PRO A 241 -13.56 9.87 13.41
N GLY A 242 -12.66 10.30 14.29
CA GLY A 242 -12.18 9.52 15.43
C GLY A 242 -10.98 8.62 15.14
N ALA A 243 -10.55 8.50 13.88
CA ALA A 243 -9.28 7.86 13.55
C ALA A 243 -8.11 8.78 13.93
N VAL A 244 -6.98 8.17 14.32
CA VAL A 244 -5.81 8.87 14.83
C VAL A 244 -4.57 8.46 14.04
N ALA A 245 -3.80 9.46 13.60
CA ALA A 245 -2.48 9.27 13.01
C ALA A 245 -1.40 9.30 14.11
N GLY A 246 -0.75 8.16 14.32
CA GLY A 246 0.45 8.01 15.16
C GLY A 246 1.72 7.90 14.33
N ASP A 247 2.87 7.95 15.02
CA ASP A 247 4.18 7.68 14.41
C ASP A 247 4.37 6.16 14.26
N GLY A 248 4.96 5.75 13.14
CA GLY A 248 5.43 4.37 12.95
C GLY A 248 6.80 4.15 13.61
N GLU A 249 7.33 2.93 13.51
CA GLU A 249 8.65 2.57 14.08
C GLU A 249 9.83 3.31 13.40
N HIS A 250 9.62 3.86 12.20
CA HIS A 250 10.65 4.52 11.39
C HIS A 250 10.24 5.94 10.96
N LEU A 251 11.22 6.81 10.71
CA LEU A 251 10.96 8.16 10.19
C LEU A 251 10.19 8.10 8.86
N PHE A 252 9.24 9.01 8.70
CA PHE A 252 8.31 9.08 7.56
C PHE A 252 7.42 7.86 7.37
N THR A 253 7.26 7.05 8.43
CA THR A 253 6.24 6.00 8.50
C THR A 253 5.24 6.35 9.58
N TYR A 254 3.97 6.00 9.36
CA TYR A 254 2.86 6.40 10.24
C TYR A 254 1.97 5.20 10.54
N ASP A 255 1.39 5.18 11.74
CA ASP A 255 0.43 4.17 12.16
C ASP A 255 -0.95 4.81 12.37
N VAL A 256 -1.90 4.48 11.49
CA VAL A 256 -3.28 4.95 11.62
C VAL A 256 -4.11 3.93 12.40
N ARG A 257 -4.77 4.40 13.47
CA ARG A 257 -5.72 3.63 14.27
C ARG A 257 -7.14 4.10 14.00
N TYR A 258 -8.07 3.16 13.86
CA TYR A 258 -9.49 3.44 13.64
C TYR A 258 -10.28 3.18 14.92
N PRO A 259 -11.28 4.01 15.26
CA PRO A 259 -12.07 3.82 16.45
C PRO A 259 -12.97 2.58 16.30
N LEU A 260 -13.11 1.81 17.36
CA LEU A 260 -14.12 0.77 17.43
C LEU A 260 -15.48 1.38 17.78
N PRO A 261 -16.58 0.81 17.26
CA PRO A 261 -17.93 1.13 17.71
C PRO A 261 -18.11 0.93 19.23
N THR A 262 -19.11 1.61 19.79
CA THR A 262 -19.63 1.34 21.14
C THR A 262 -21.06 0.79 21.01
N PRO A 263 -21.40 -0.39 21.57
CA PRO A 263 -20.53 -1.29 22.35
C PRO A 263 -19.39 -1.88 21.51
N VAL A 264 -18.32 -2.32 22.18
CA VAL A 264 -17.14 -2.93 21.53
C VAL A 264 -17.61 -4.16 20.73
N PRO A 265 -17.24 -4.28 19.44
CA PRO A 265 -17.67 -5.37 18.58
C PRO A 265 -17.35 -6.75 19.15
N ARG A 266 -18.21 -7.74 18.88
CA ARG A 266 -17.92 -9.14 19.19
C ARG A 266 -17.10 -9.75 18.06
N VAL A 267 -16.00 -10.39 18.42
CA VAL A 267 -15.13 -11.11 17.47
C VAL A 267 -15.24 -12.62 17.69
N ALA A 268 -15.48 -13.38 16.63
CA ALA A 268 -15.43 -14.85 16.67
C ALA A 268 -14.17 -15.36 15.98
N ILE A 269 -13.30 -16.04 16.73
CA ILE A 269 -12.11 -16.72 16.22
C ILE A 269 -12.50 -18.16 15.87
N LEU A 270 -12.43 -18.52 14.60
CA LEU A 270 -12.87 -19.80 14.05
C LEU A 270 -11.66 -20.65 13.67
N ILE A 271 -11.52 -21.82 14.30
CA ILE A 271 -10.34 -22.69 14.19
C ILE A 271 -10.75 -24.11 13.76
N PRO A 272 -10.74 -24.45 12.46
CA PRO A 272 -10.89 -25.82 12.01
C PRO A 272 -9.78 -26.70 12.55
N THR A 273 -10.13 -27.81 13.20
CA THR A 273 -9.17 -28.72 13.82
C THR A 273 -9.55 -30.17 13.56
N ARG A 274 -8.54 -31.01 13.36
CA ARG A 274 -8.64 -32.46 13.49
C ARG A 274 -7.40 -32.98 14.15
N ASP A 275 -7.57 -33.53 15.36
CA ASP A 275 -6.49 -34.08 16.18
C ASP A 275 -5.35 -33.07 16.42
N ARG A 276 -4.14 -33.54 16.76
CA ARG A 276 -2.92 -32.71 16.85
C ARG A 276 -2.99 -31.63 17.93
N VAL A 277 -3.25 -32.07 19.17
CA VAL A 277 -3.17 -31.20 20.36
C VAL A 277 -1.82 -30.50 20.48
N ASP A 278 -0.74 -31.12 19.99
CA ASP A 278 0.59 -30.51 19.95
C ASP A 278 0.63 -29.19 19.17
N LEU A 279 -0.31 -28.95 18.25
CA LEU A 279 -0.47 -27.70 17.52
C LEU A 279 -1.56 -26.81 18.15
N LEU A 280 -2.75 -27.39 18.42
CA LEU A 280 -3.88 -26.62 18.94
C LEU A 280 -3.60 -26.02 20.32
N ALA A 281 -2.95 -26.76 21.22
CA ALA A 281 -2.75 -26.29 22.59
C ALA A 281 -1.88 -25.03 22.68
N PRO A 282 -0.71 -24.94 21.99
CA PRO A 282 0.03 -23.69 21.87
C PRO A 282 -0.79 -22.55 21.26
N CYS A 283 -1.64 -22.85 20.26
CA CYS A 283 -2.51 -21.85 19.63
C CYS A 283 -3.49 -21.25 20.64
N LEU A 284 -4.31 -22.08 21.30
CA LEU A 284 -5.28 -21.63 22.30
C LEU A 284 -4.60 -20.93 23.48
N ALA A 285 -3.50 -21.50 24.00
CA ALA A 285 -2.75 -20.89 25.10
C ALA A 285 -2.24 -19.49 24.73
N SER A 286 -1.79 -19.28 23.49
CA SER A 286 -1.37 -17.96 23.02
C SER A 286 -2.53 -16.97 22.87
N ILE A 287 -3.70 -17.42 22.39
CA ILE A 287 -4.89 -16.58 22.25
C ILE A 287 -5.34 -16.09 23.62
N PHE A 288 -5.59 -17.00 24.57
CA PHE A 288 -6.09 -16.64 25.90
C PHE A 288 -5.03 -15.93 26.77
N GLY A 289 -3.75 -16.25 26.57
CA GLY A 289 -2.66 -15.67 27.36
C GLY A 289 -2.16 -14.30 26.87
N ARG A 290 -2.40 -13.93 25.60
CA ARG A 290 -1.80 -12.72 25.00
C ARG A 290 -2.81 -11.72 24.43
N THR A 291 -4.03 -12.14 24.07
CA THR A 291 -5.00 -11.25 23.43
C THR A 291 -5.52 -10.20 24.40
N ALA A 292 -5.28 -8.91 24.10
CA ALA A 292 -5.75 -7.79 24.92
C ALA A 292 -7.22 -7.40 24.64
N TYR A 293 -7.75 -7.78 23.46
CA TYR A 293 -9.14 -7.53 23.11
C TYR A 293 -10.09 -8.34 23.99
N ALA A 294 -11.13 -7.72 24.55
CA ALA A 294 -11.95 -8.37 25.57
C ALA A 294 -13.16 -9.13 25.00
N ASN A 295 -13.85 -8.59 23.99
CA ASN A 295 -15.13 -9.11 23.52
C ASN A 295 -14.95 -10.13 22.40
N TYR A 296 -14.41 -11.31 22.72
CA TYR A 296 -14.23 -12.38 21.75
C TYR A 296 -14.63 -13.76 22.26
N GLU A 297 -15.00 -14.62 21.32
CA GLU A 297 -15.16 -16.06 21.52
C GLU A 297 -14.18 -16.82 20.61
N VAL A 298 -13.83 -18.03 21.03
CA VAL A 298 -13.07 -18.99 20.22
C VAL A 298 -13.97 -20.18 19.94
N VAL A 299 -14.12 -20.52 18.67
CA VAL A 299 -14.86 -21.70 18.22
C VAL A 299 -13.91 -22.63 17.50
N VAL A 300 -13.62 -23.77 18.13
CA VAL A 300 -12.87 -24.86 17.50
C VAL A 300 -13.88 -25.70 16.72
N ILE A 301 -13.71 -25.78 15.40
CA ILE A 301 -14.56 -26.62 14.53
C ILE A 301 -13.90 -28.00 14.44
N ASP A 302 -14.41 -28.95 15.22
CA ASP A 302 -13.85 -30.30 15.31
C ASP A 302 -14.30 -31.17 14.14
N ASN A 303 -13.39 -31.41 13.19
CA ASN A 303 -13.63 -32.25 12.02
C ASN A 303 -13.29 -33.72 12.28
N ASN A 304 -14.06 -34.35 13.18
CA ASN A 304 -13.91 -35.75 13.58
C ASN A 304 -12.53 -36.10 14.17
N SER A 305 -12.09 -35.37 15.19
CA SER A 305 -10.91 -35.76 15.98
C SER A 305 -11.14 -37.12 16.64
N VAL A 306 -10.18 -38.03 16.49
CA VAL A 306 -10.26 -39.42 16.98
C VAL A 306 -9.24 -39.72 18.09
N GLU A 307 -8.22 -38.89 18.25
CA GLU A 307 -7.21 -39.07 19.28
C GLU A 307 -7.79 -38.80 20.68
N PRO A 308 -7.67 -39.73 21.64
CA PRO A 308 -8.14 -39.51 23.01
C PRO A 308 -7.57 -38.24 23.64
N ALA A 309 -6.30 -37.94 23.39
CA ALA A 309 -5.64 -36.73 23.88
C ALA A 309 -6.35 -35.44 23.42
N THR A 310 -6.89 -35.43 22.20
CA THR A 310 -7.64 -34.28 21.66
C THR A 310 -8.98 -34.10 22.38
N GLN A 311 -9.69 -35.20 22.63
CA GLN A 311 -10.96 -35.16 23.33
C GLN A 311 -10.78 -34.74 24.80
N ASP A 312 -9.75 -35.26 25.47
CA ASP A 312 -9.38 -34.86 26.83
C ASP A 312 -9.03 -33.37 26.88
N TYR A 313 -8.24 -32.88 25.91
CA TYR A 313 -7.86 -31.47 25.83
C TYR A 313 -9.06 -30.54 25.57
N PHE A 314 -10.01 -30.94 24.72
CA PHE A 314 -11.25 -30.17 24.52
C PHE A 314 -12.04 -29.99 25.82
N ALA A 315 -12.16 -31.05 26.61
CA ALA A 315 -12.83 -30.99 27.91
C ALA A 315 -12.10 -30.09 28.90
N GLU A 316 -10.77 -30.23 28.99
CA GLU A 316 -9.91 -29.39 29.85
C GLU A 316 -9.99 -27.92 29.47
N ALA A 317 -9.75 -27.58 28.19
CA ALA A 317 -9.74 -26.22 27.71
C ALA A 317 -11.12 -25.56 27.80
N GLY A 318 -12.20 -26.31 27.51
CA GLY A 318 -13.57 -25.82 27.62
C GLY A 318 -13.98 -25.53 29.07
N ALA A 319 -13.45 -26.30 30.04
CA ALA A 319 -13.67 -26.00 31.46
C ALA A 319 -12.85 -24.79 31.94
N ALA A 320 -11.66 -24.58 31.39
CA ALA A 320 -10.76 -23.48 31.75
C ALA A 320 -11.18 -22.12 31.16
N HIS A 321 -11.80 -22.12 29.97
CA HIS A 321 -12.09 -20.90 29.21
C HIS A 321 -13.58 -20.80 28.85
N PRO A 322 -14.37 -19.94 29.53
CA PRO A 322 -15.81 -19.85 29.33
C PRO A 322 -16.21 -19.29 27.96
N ASN A 323 -15.29 -18.63 27.25
CA ASN A 323 -15.48 -18.13 25.89
C ASN A 323 -14.88 -19.06 24.82
N LEU A 324 -14.50 -20.30 25.17
CA LEU A 324 -14.16 -21.36 24.24
C LEU A 324 -15.36 -22.28 24.01
N ARG A 325 -15.64 -22.60 22.75
CA ARG A 325 -16.64 -23.59 22.35
C ARG A 325 -16.05 -24.55 21.33
N VAL A 326 -16.35 -25.84 21.47
CA VAL A 326 -16.04 -26.84 20.44
C VAL A 326 -17.32 -27.14 19.67
N LEU A 327 -17.27 -26.97 18.35
CA LEU A 327 -18.35 -27.23 17.41
C LEU A 327 -18.06 -28.54 16.65
N PRO A 328 -18.81 -29.63 16.89
CA PRO A 328 -18.67 -30.86 16.13
C PRO A 328 -19.05 -30.65 14.66
N ALA A 329 -18.17 -31.07 13.74
CA ALA A 329 -18.39 -31.01 12.30
C ALA A 329 -18.08 -32.39 11.65
N PRO A 330 -18.99 -33.37 11.78
CA PRO A 330 -18.78 -34.73 11.30
C PRO A 330 -19.00 -34.87 9.78
N VAL A 331 -18.26 -34.09 9.01
CA VAL A 331 -18.32 -34.00 7.55
C VAL A 331 -17.00 -34.44 6.91
N PRO A 332 -16.97 -34.83 5.62
CA PRO A 332 -15.71 -35.00 4.90
C PRO A 332 -14.87 -33.72 4.97
N PHE A 333 -13.55 -33.86 5.00
CA PHE A 333 -12.66 -32.70 5.09
C PHE A 333 -12.84 -31.79 3.87
N ASN A 334 -13.19 -30.54 4.15
CA ASN A 334 -13.20 -29.43 3.21
C ASN A 334 -12.99 -28.16 4.04
N TRP A 335 -11.86 -27.49 3.84
CA TRP A 335 -11.47 -26.32 4.65
C TRP A 335 -12.47 -25.17 4.50
N SER A 336 -12.94 -24.89 3.29
CA SER A 336 -13.94 -23.86 3.02
C SER A 336 -15.25 -24.14 3.75
N HIS A 337 -15.76 -25.38 3.64
CA HIS A 337 -17.00 -25.80 4.27
C HIS A 337 -16.91 -25.74 5.80
N LEU A 338 -15.80 -26.19 6.40
CA LEU A 338 -15.61 -26.13 7.86
C LEU A 338 -15.63 -24.69 8.39
N ASN A 339 -15.00 -23.77 7.67
CA ASN A 339 -15.02 -22.35 8.04
C ASN A 339 -16.42 -21.73 7.86
N ASN A 340 -17.15 -22.10 6.80
CA ASN A 340 -18.54 -21.66 6.60
C ASN A 340 -19.46 -22.18 7.72
N LEU A 341 -19.31 -23.44 8.15
CA LEU A 341 -20.04 -24.00 9.30
C LEU A 341 -19.75 -23.22 10.58
N GLY A 342 -18.47 -22.91 10.84
CA GLY A 342 -18.07 -22.08 11.98
C GLY A 342 -18.70 -20.69 11.94
N ALA A 343 -18.65 -20.02 10.78
CA ALA A 343 -19.22 -18.70 10.57
C ALA A 343 -20.75 -18.68 10.75
N ALA A 344 -21.45 -19.73 10.31
CA ALA A 344 -22.90 -19.86 10.47
C ALA A 344 -23.33 -20.16 11.92
N ALA A 345 -22.42 -20.65 12.76
CA ALA A 345 -22.70 -21.06 14.13
C ALA A 345 -22.51 -19.95 15.17
N VAL A 346 -22.08 -18.75 14.77
CA VAL A 346 -21.76 -17.62 15.65
C VAL A 346 -22.58 -16.38 15.32
N GLU A 347 -22.80 -15.55 16.34
CA GLU A 347 -23.32 -14.19 16.18
C GLU A 347 -22.20 -13.22 16.60
N ALA A 348 -21.45 -12.73 15.62
CA ALA A 348 -20.32 -11.83 15.82
C ALA A 348 -20.35 -10.71 14.77
N ASP A 349 -19.72 -9.59 15.08
CA ASP A 349 -19.55 -8.46 14.16
C ASP A 349 -18.36 -8.70 13.22
N VAL A 350 -17.32 -9.38 13.71
CA VAL A 350 -16.11 -9.72 12.97
C VAL A 350 -15.83 -11.21 13.10
N LEU A 351 -15.55 -11.85 11.96
CA LEU A 351 -15.09 -13.23 11.87
C LEU A 351 -13.58 -13.23 11.65
N VAL A 352 -12.85 -14.05 12.42
CA VAL A 352 -11.43 -14.30 12.25
C VAL A 352 -11.24 -15.78 11.97
N PHE A 353 -10.83 -16.12 10.75
CA PHE A 353 -10.47 -17.49 10.39
C PHE A 353 -8.99 -17.70 10.71
N LEU A 354 -8.68 -18.76 11.46
CA LEU A 354 -7.36 -18.98 12.02
C LEU A 354 -7.00 -20.47 11.96
N ASN A 355 -5.81 -20.79 11.46
CA ASN A 355 -5.30 -22.16 11.52
C ASN A 355 -4.90 -22.54 12.95
N ASN A 356 -5.03 -23.83 13.28
CA ASN A 356 -4.74 -24.38 14.61
C ASN A 356 -3.24 -24.44 14.96
N ASP A 357 -2.34 -24.17 14.03
CA ASP A 357 -0.88 -24.18 14.17
C ASP A 357 -0.28 -22.77 14.16
N THR A 358 -1.05 -21.80 14.67
CA THR A 358 -0.64 -20.40 14.81
C THR A 358 -0.36 -20.04 16.27
N VAL A 359 0.51 -19.07 16.52
CA VAL A 359 0.80 -18.56 17.88
C VAL A 359 0.82 -17.04 17.87
N VAL A 360 0.01 -16.43 18.73
CA VAL A 360 -0.09 -14.96 18.87
C VAL A 360 1.22 -14.35 19.36
N ILE A 361 1.69 -13.29 18.68
CA ILE A 361 2.86 -12.50 19.10
C ILE A 361 2.39 -11.16 19.69
N SER A 362 1.67 -10.36 18.89
CA SER A 362 1.24 -9.01 19.28
C SER A 362 -0.04 -9.04 20.15
N PRO A 363 -0.06 -8.45 21.35
CA PRO A 363 -1.26 -8.46 22.20
C PRO A 363 -2.48 -7.75 21.60
N ASP A 364 -2.27 -6.73 20.77
CA ASP A 364 -3.31 -5.94 20.13
C ASP A 364 -3.77 -6.48 18.76
N TRP A 365 -3.31 -7.67 18.35
CA TRP A 365 -3.59 -8.27 17.04
C TRP A 365 -5.08 -8.28 16.69
N LEU A 366 -5.94 -8.72 17.62
CA LEU A 366 -7.38 -8.84 17.39
C LEU A 366 -8.05 -7.47 17.27
N GLN A 367 -7.57 -6.49 18.04
CA GLN A 367 -8.04 -5.11 17.93
C GLN A 367 -7.70 -4.52 16.56
N ARG A 368 -6.46 -4.72 16.09
CA ARG A 368 -5.98 -4.28 14.77
C ARG A 368 -6.78 -4.89 13.62
N LEU A 369 -7.11 -6.17 13.73
CA LEU A 369 -7.95 -6.85 12.75
C LEU A 369 -9.39 -6.32 12.78
N ALA A 370 -9.99 -6.21 13.97
CA ALA A 370 -11.37 -5.74 14.13
C ALA A 370 -11.57 -4.30 13.64
N GLU A 371 -10.69 -3.37 14.02
CA GLU A 371 -10.81 -1.96 13.60
C GLU A 371 -10.68 -1.81 12.07
N ASN A 372 -9.95 -2.70 11.40
CA ASN A 372 -9.80 -2.67 9.95
C ASN A 372 -10.91 -3.42 9.20
N ALA A 373 -11.32 -4.58 9.68
CA ALA A 373 -12.40 -5.36 9.06
C ALA A 373 -13.73 -4.59 9.01
N LEU A 374 -13.99 -3.76 10.03
CA LEU A 374 -15.21 -2.94 10.15
C LEU A 374 -15.20 -1.68 9.27
N ARG A 375 -14.06 -1.29 8.67
CA ARG A 375 -14.02 -0.12 7.77
C ARG A 375 -14.90 -0.37 6.54
N PRO A 376 -15.78 0.56 6.14
CA PRO A 376 -16.72 0.32 5.04
C PRO A 376 -16.08 -0.17 3.73
N GLN A 377 -14.90 0.36 3.41
CA GLN A 377 -14.14 0.09 2.20
C GLN A 377 -13.26 -1.17 2.24
N VAL A 378 -13.15 -1.84 3.40
CA VAL A 378 -12.29 -3.02 3.58
C VAL A 378 -13.11 -4.29 3.47
N GLY A 379 -12.66 -5.23 2.64
CA GLY A 379 -13.24 -6.57 2.52
C GLY A 379 -12.62 -7.51 3.54
N VAL A 380 -11.34 -7.82 3.35
CA VAL A 380 -10.58 -8.75 4.19
C VAL A 380 -9.30 -8.08 4.68
N CYS A 381 -8.88 -8.34 5.92
CA CYS A 381 -7.55 -7.98 6.40
C CYS A 381 -6.81 -9.15 7.04
N ALA A 382 -5.49 -9.08 7.07
CA ALA A 382 -4.64 -10.12 7.66
C ALA A 382 -3.40 -9.54 8.34
N PRO A 383 -2.88 -10.23 9.37
CA PRO A 383 -1.65 -9.84 10.06
C PRO A 383 -0.40 -10.25 9.27
N LEU A 384 0.77 -9.82 9.75
CA LEU A 384 2.04 -10.47 9.42
C LEU A 384 2.12 -11.84 10.06
N LEU A 385 2.43 -12.86 9.25
CA LEU A 385 2.74 -14.19 9.73
C LEU A 385 4.23 -14.46 9.57
N LEU A 386 4.83 -15.03 10.61
CA LEU A 386 6.24 -15.43 10.64
C LEU A 386 6.36 -16.95 10.73
N TYR A 387 7.42 -17.48 10.13
CA TYR A 387 7.89 -18.84 10.38
C TYR A 387 8.52 -18.96 11.78
N GLU A 388 8.75 -20.20 12.22
CA GLU A 388 9.39 -20.50 13.51
C GLU A 388 10.79 -19.90 13.65
N ASP A 389 11.51 -19.72 12.53
CA ASP A 389 12.83 -19.09 12.48
C ASP A 389 12.78 -17.54 12.47
N GLY A 390 11.58 -16.97 12.55
CA GLY A 390 11.35 -15.52 12.57
C GLY A 390 11.35 -14.87 11.19
N THR A 391 11.50 -15.62 10.10
CA THR A 391 11.37 -15.09 8.73
C THR A 391 9.90 -14.90 8.35
N ILE A 392 9.64 -14.06 7.36
CA ILE A 392 8.28 -13.76 6.88
C ILE A 392 7.70 -14.99 6.19
N GLN A 393 6.49 -15.35 6.61
CA GLN A 393 5.63 -16.35 5.98
C GLN A 393 4.53 -15.68 5.14
N HIS A 394 3.94 -14.61 5.66
CA HIS A 394 2.92 -13.83 4.95
C HIS A 394 3.12 -12.34 5.19
N ALA A 395 3.34 -11.60 4.10
CA ALA A 395 3.26 -10.14 4.08
C ALA A 395 2.28 -9.65 3.00
N GLY A 396 1.23 -10.41 2.69
CA GLY A 396 0.36 -10.22 1.53
C GLY A 396 0.54 -11.30 0.46
N VAL A 397 -0.53 -11.65 -0.25
CA VAL A 397 -0.51 -12.56 -1.40
C VAL A 397 -0.53 -11.74 -2.68
N VAL A 398 0.35 -12.11 -3.62
CA VAL A 398 0.38 -11.58 -4.98
C VAL A 398 -0.21 -12.61 -5.93
N VAL A 399 -1.28 -12.23 -6.64
CA VAL A 399 -1.96 -13.16 -7.57
C VAL A 399 -1.17 -13.25 -8.88
N GLY A 400 -0.87 -14.47 -9.30
CA GLY A 400 0.04 -14.77 -10.42
C GLY A 400 1.49 -15.04 -9.98
N MET A 401 1.85 -14.73 -8.72
CA MET A 401 3.17 -15.07 -8.20
C MET A 401 3.38 -16.60 -8.17
N GLY A 402 4.54 -17.06 -8.61
CA GLY A 402 4.82 -18.50 -8.76
C GLY A 402 3.91 -19.21 -9.77
N GLY A 403 3.18 -18.46 -10.60
CA GLY A 403 2.24 -18.96 -11.61
C GLY A 403 0.79 -19.14 -11.15
N TRP A 404 0.50 -18.97 -9.85
CA TRP A 404 -0.85 -19.11 -9.27
C TRP A 404 -1.17 -17.94 -8.33
N ALA A 405 -0.70 -18.01 -7.09
CA ALA A 405 -0.74 -16.97 -6.08
C ALA A 405 0.24 -17.40 -4.98
N ASP A 406 1.10 -16.49 -4.53
CA ASP A 406 2.08 -16.79 -3.46
C ASP A 406 2.37 -15.52 -2.65
N HIS A 407 3.11 -15.70 -1.56
CA HIS A 407 3.37 -14.69 -0.56
C HIS A 407 4.59 -13.85 -0.95
N VAL A 408 4.40 -12.54 -1.09
CA VAL A 408 5.53 -11.62 -1.27
C VAL A 408 6.35 -11.55 0.03
N TYR A 409 7.67 -11.44 -0.11
CA TYR A 409 8.66 -11.48 0.97
C TYR A 409 8.77 -12.81 1.72
N LYS A 410 8.18 -13.90 1.23
CA LYS A 410 8.33 -15.23 1.85
C LYS A 410 9.80 -15.61 2.00
N GLY A 411 10.21 -15.92 3.23
CA GLY A 411 11.58 -16.28 3.62
C GLY A 411 12.49 -15.09 3.95
N ASP A 412 12.03 -13.85 3.80
CA ASP A 412 12.81 -12.65 4.13
C ASP A 412 12.73 -12.31 5.63
N PRO A 413 13.71 -11.56 6.18
CA PRO A 413 13.59 -11.03 7.53
C PRO A 413 12.50 -9.94 7.63
N PRO A 414 11.76 -9.85 8.75
CA PRO A 414 10.74 -8.82 8.98
C PRO A 414 11.39 -7.48 9.35
N GLN A 415 12.02 -6.84 8.37
CA GLN A 415 12.76 -5.60 8.53
C GLN A 415 12.20 -4.52 7.62
N HIS A 416 12.12 -3.30 8.14
CA HIS A 416 11.79 -2.16 7.31
C HIS A 416 12.93 -1.91 6.33
N ARG A 417 12.63 -2.09 5.05
CA ARG A 417 13.53 -1.79 3.93
C ARG A 417 12.71 -1.31 2.75
N GLN A 418 13.17 -0.23 2.12
CA GLN A 418 12.59 0.26 0.88
C GLN A 418 13.70 0.28 -0.16
N ASP A 419 13.68 -0.76 -0.98
CA ASP A 419 14.64 -1.04 -2.04
C ASP A 419 13.91 -1.03 -3.38
N LEU A 420 13.68 -2.18 -4.02
CA LEU A 420 12.98 -2.22 -5.31
C LEU A 420 11.47 -2.00 -5.19
N PHE A 421 10.90 -2.30 -4.03
CA PHE A 421 9.46 -2.30 -3.79
C PHE A 421 9.14 -1.75 -2.40
N VAL A 422 7.86 -1.69 -2.06
CA VAL A 422 7.36 -1.14 -0.78
C VAL A 422 7.74 -2.03 0.40
N SER A 423 8.12 -1.43 1.52
CA SER A 423 8.61 -2.17 2.68
C SER A 423 7.63 -3.23 3.19
N PRO A 424 8.10 -4.45 3.56
CA PRO A 424 7.24 -5.48 4.12
C PRO A 424 6.64 -5.08 5.48
N MET A 425 7.26 -4.11 6.16
CA MET A 425 6.83 -3.60 7.47
C MET A 425 5.88 -2.40 7.37
N LEU A 426 5.35 -2.12 6.17
CA LEU A 426 4.29 -1.13 5.98
C LEU A 426 2.98 -1.81 5.62
N ARG A 427 1.91 -1.38 6.28
CA ARG A 427 0.56 -1.77 5.89
C ARG A 427 0.29 -1.30 4.47
N ARG A 428 -0.48 -2.11 3.74
CA ARG A 428 -0.82 -1.80 2.35
C ARG A 428 -2.03 -2.58 1.90
N ASN A 429 -2.63 -2.10 0.84
CA ASN A 429 -3.62 -2.87 0.11
C ASN A 429 -2.92 -3.99 -0.66
N VAL A 430 -3.55 -5.14 -0.70
CA VAL A 430 -3.11 -6.33 -1.44
C VAL A 430 -4.31 -6.92 -2.17
N LEU A 431 -4.10 -7.68 -3.25
CA LEU A 431 -5.23 -8.37 -3.89
C LEU A 431 -5.78 -9.47 -3.00
N ALA A 432 -4.90 -10.19 -2.29
CA ALA A 432 -5.32 -11.28 -1.42
C ALA A 432 -4.48 -11.38 -0.14
N VAL A 433 -5.07 -12.05 0.85
CA VAL A 433 -4.43 -12.47 2.09
C VAL A 433 -4.64 -13.97 2.30
N THR A 434 -3.91 -14.56 3.24
CA THR A 434 -3.97 -16.00 3.49
C THR A 434 -5.00 -16.39 4.54
N GLY A 435 -5.66 -17.54 4.34
CA GLY A 435 -6.57 -18.16 5.30
C GLY A 435 -5.90 -18.68 6.58
N ALA A 436 -4.57 -18.63 6.69
CA ALA A 436 -3.89 -18.98 7.93
C ALA A 436 -4.25 -18.04 9.10
N CYS A 437 -4.49 -16.76 8.79
CA CYS A 437 -5.12 -15.80 9.68
C CYS A 437 -5.72 -14.67 8.84
N MET A 438 -7.04 -14.56 8.78
CA MET A 438 -7.73 -13.47 8.07
C MET A 438 -8.97 -13.04 8.82
N ALA A 439 -9.30 -11.75 8.75
CA ALA A 439 -10.46 -11.16 9.38
C ALA A 439 -11.37 -10.46 8.36
N VAL A 440 -12.67 -10.56 8.58
CA VAL A 440 -13.72 -9.98 7.73
C VAL A 440 -14.94 -9.61 8.58
N ALA A 441 -15.61 -8.52 8.26
CA ALA A 441 -16.87 -8.19 8.91
C ALA A 441 -17.94 -9.23 8.55
N ALA A 442 -18.73 -9.67 9.52
CA ALA A 442 -19.65 -10.79 9.34
C ALA A 442 -20.75 -10.51 8.30
N ASP A 443 -21.15 -9.25 8.14
CA ASP A 443 -22.05 -8.81 7.07
C ASP A 443 -21.43 -8.95 5.69
N LYS A 444 -20.21 -8.43 5.49
CA LYS A 444 -19.46 -8.53 4.24
C LYS A 444 -19.16 -9.97 3.88
N PHE A 445 -18.82 -10.83 4.85
CA PHE A 445 -18.62 -12.26 4.58
C PHE A 445 -19.88 -12.91 4.00
N ARG A 446 -21.06 -12.58 4.55
CA ARG A 446 -22.35 -13.05 4.01
C ARG A 446 -22.67 -12.47 2.64
N GLU A 447 -22.44 -11.17 2.44
CA GLU A 447 -22.66 -10.50 1.15
C GLU A 447 -21.77 -11.05 0.03
N LEU A 448 -20.53 -11.41 0.38
CA LEU A 448 -19.61 -12.04 -0.56
C LEU A 448 -19.99 -13.49 -0.87
N GLY A 449 -20.82 -14.14 -0.04
CA GLY A 449 -21.25 -15.52 -0.20
C GLY A 449 -20.38 -16.56 0.51
N GLY A 450 -19.59 -16.15 1.51
CA GLY A 450 -18.71 -17.03 2.27
C GLY A 450 -17.53 -17.60 1.47
N PHE A 451 -16.88 -18.64 1.98
CA PHE A 451 -15.88 -19.39 1.23
C PHE A 451 -16.54 -20.28 0.18
N ASP A 452 -15.90 -20.43 -0.97
CA ASP A 452 -16.38 -21.30 -2.04
C ASP A 452 -16.00 -22.75 -1.70
N GLU A 453 -17.02 -23.57 -1.45
CA GLU A 453 -16.88 -24.95 -1.00
C GLU A 453 -16.43 -25.92 -2.11
N GLU A 454 -16.36 -25.47 -3.37
CA GLU A 454 -15.71 -26.24 -4.42
C GLU A 454 -14.19 -26.31 -4.23
N PHE A 455 -13.60 -25.34 -3.52
CA PHE A 455 -12.23 -25.46 -3.01
C PHE A 455 -12.23 -26.34 -1.76
N ILE A 456 -11.38 -27.36 -1.75
CA ILE A 456 -11.27 -28.32 -0.65
C ILE A 456 -10.13 -27.93 0.32
N VAL A 457 -8.97 -27.51 -0.21
CA VAL A 457 -7.74 -27.34 0.58
C VAL A 457 -7.18 -25.93 0.49
N CYS A 458 -7.00 -25.39 -0.71
CA CYS A 458 -6.33 -24.11 -0.92
C CYS A 458 -7.03 -23.24 -1.97
N GLY A 459 -6.84 -21.93 -1.85
CA GLY A 459 -7.24 -20.97 -2.87
C GLY A 459 -8.59 -20.27 -2.62
N SER A 460 -9.40 -20.78 -1.69
CA SER A 460 -10.66 -20.11 -1.33
C SER A 460 -10.46 -18.78 -0.61
N ASP A 461 -9.34 -18.61 0.10
CA ASP A 461 -8.93 -17.35 0.72
C ASP A 461 -8.64 -16.27 -0.32
N VAL A 462 -7.88 -16.63 -1.36
CA VAL A 462 -7.61 -15.77 -2.52
C VAL A 462 -8.90 -15.45 -3.27
N ASP A 463 -9.75 -16.45 -3.52
CA ASP A 463 -11.03 -16.25 -4.21
C ASP A 463 -11.95 -15.27 -3.46
N LEU A 464 -12.11 -15.42 -2.15
CA LEU A 464 -12.89 -14.50 -1.32
C LEU A 464 -12.36 -13.07 -1.41
N CYS A 465 -11.03 -12.91 -1.35
CA CYS A 465 -10.38 -11.62 -1.48
C CYS A 465 -10.62 -10.98 -2.86
N LEU A 466 -10.57 -11.77 -3.94
CA LEU A 466 -10.85 -11.29 -5.29
C LEU A 466 -12.32 -10.93 -5.49
N ARG A 467 -13.26 -11.68 -4.90
CA ARG A 467 -14.68 -11.30 -4.86
C ARG A 467 -14.88 -9.99 -4.13
N ALA A 468 -14.17 -9.75 -3.02
CA ALA A 468 -14.19 -8.46 -2.33
C ALA A 468 -13.67 -7.32 -3.23
N CYS A 469 -12.59 -7.53 -3.97
CA CYS A 469 -12.11 -6.52 -4.94
C CYS A 469 -13.14 -6.24 -6.04
N ARG A 470 -13.79 -7.28 -6.60
CA ARG A 470 -14.83 -7.12 -7.63
C ARG A 470 -16.09 -6.40 -7.12
N SER A 471 -16.39 -6.46 -5.82
CA SER A 471 -17.48 -5.70 -5.21
C SER A 471 -17.10 -4.27 -4.82
N GLY A 472 -15.88 -3.82 -5.16
CA GLY A 472 -15.39 -2.47 -4.88
C GLY A 472 -14.75 -2.30 -3.50
N LEU A 473 -14.57 -3.39 -2.75
CA LEU A 473 -13.84 -3.39 -1.47
C LEU A 473 -12.33 -3.56 -1.71
N ARG A 474 -11.54 -3.34 -0.66
CA ARG A 474 -10.08 -3.52 -0.69
C ARG A 474 -9.63 -4.48 0.40
N ASN A 475 -8.62 -5.29 0.12
CA ASN A 475 -8.00 -6.12 1.15
C ASN A 475 -6.77 -5.42 1.73
N VAL A 476 -6.46 -5.67 3.00
CA VAL A 476 -5.41 -4.93 3.74
C VAL A 476 -4.49 -5.89 4.50
N TYR A 477 -3.20 -5.75 4.28
CA TYR A 477 -2.16 -6.40 5.08
C TYR A 477 -1.70 -5.46 6.21
N LEU A 478 -1.56 -6.00 7.43
CA LEU A 478 -1.30 -5.27 8.67
C LEU A 478 -0.05 -5.82 9.40
N PRO A 479 1.16 -5.23 9.23
CA PRO A 479 2.39 -5.70 9.86
C PRO A 479 2.46 -5.48 11.38
N GLU A 480 1.55 -4.68 11.94
CA GLU A 480 1.48 -4.37 13.37
C GLU A 480 0.86 -5.52 14.17
N ALA A 481 -0.07 -6.26 13.55
CA ALA A 481 -0.58 -7.52 14.07
C ALA A 481 0.36 -8.65 13.64
N ARG A 482 0.89 -9.42 14.59
CA ARG A 482 1.89 -10.47 14.31
C ARG A 482 1.53 -11.79 14.98
N LEU A 483 1.65 -12.87 14.22
CA LEU A 483 1.54 -14.24 14.69
C LEU A 483 2.66 -15.09 14.07
N TYR A 484 3.03 -16.18 14.74
CA TYR A 484 3.71 -17.29 14.08
C TYR A 484 2.68 -18.17 13.38
N HIS A 485 3.08 -18.76 12.25
CA HIS A 485 2.35 -19.86 11.61
C HIS A 485 3.36 -20.96 11.29
N TYR A 486 3.19 -22.13 11.89
CA TYR A 486 4.18 -23.21 11.82
C TYR A 486 4.07 -24.07 10.55
N GLU A 487 3.24 -23.66 9.58
CA GLU A 487 3.01 -24.13 8.21
C GLU A 487 3.40 -25.58 7.89
N SER A 488 2.45 -26.33 7.31
CA SER A 488 2.68 -27.68 6.77
C SER A 488 3.11 -28.73 7.81
N LYS A 489 3.00 -28.46 9.12
CA LYS A 489 3.08 -29.51 10.15
C LYS A 489 1.93 -30.53 10.07
N THR A 490 0.91 -30.25 9.25
CA THR A 490 -0.25 -31.13 8.97
C THR A 490 -0.47 -31.44 7.48
N ARG A 491 0.32 -30.89 6.55
CA ARG A 491 0.03 -30.95 5.10
C ARG A 491 1.19 -31.54 4.27
N ASP A 492 0.86 -32.46 3.37
CA ASP A 492 1.71 -32.81 2.22
C ASP A 492 1.33 -31.92 1.02
N PRO A 493 2.24 -31.09 0.48
CA PRO A 493 1.97 -30.25 -0.70
C PRO A 493 1.51 -31.04 -1.94
N ARG A 494 1.78 -32.35 -1.99
CA ARG A 494 1.35 -33.26 -3.07
C ARG A 494 -0.10 -33.72 -2.94
N ALA A 495 -0.81 -33.33 -1.87
CA ALA A 495 -2.19 -33.71 -1.60
C ALA A 495 -3.23 -32.64 -1.97
N ILE A 496 -2.86 -31.58 -2.69
CA ILE A 496 -3.81 -30.58 -3.19
C ILE A 496 -4.68 -31.22 -4.29
N PRO A 497 -6.02 -31.24 -4.13
CA PRO A 497 -6.92 -31.81 -5.14
C PRO A 497 -6.88 -31.04 -6.46
N GLU A 498 -7.03 -31.75 -7.59
CA GLU A 498 -7.07 -31.14 -8.93
C GLU A 498 -8.16 -30.05 -9.05
N VAL A 499 -9.30 -30.24 -8.37
CA VAL A 499 -10.40 -29.26 -8.37
C VAL A 499 -9.95 -27.88 -7.87
N ASP A 500 -9.07 -27.80 -6.88
CA ASP A 500 -8.57 -26.52 -6.37
C ASP A 500 -7.78 -25.76 -7.43
N PHE A 501 -7.00 -26.46 -8.26
CA PHE A 501 -6.30 -25.85 -9.40
C PHE A 501 -7.26 -25.39 -10.49
N VAL A 502 -8.32 -26.17 -10.78
CA VAL A 502 -9.35 -25.79 -11.76
C VAL A 502 -10.08 -24.53 -11.29
N ARG A 503 -10.51 -24.49 -10.03
CA ARG A 503 -11.15 -23.31 -9.43
C ARG A 503 -10.23 -22.11 -9.36
N SER A 504 -8.97 -22.31 -8.99
CA SER A 504 -7.93 -21.27 -9.03
C SER A 504 -7.77 -20.70 -10.43
N ALA A 505 -7.76 -21.54 -11.47
CA ALA A 505 -7.62 -21.07 -12.84
C ALA A 505 -8.81 -20.21 -13.28
N ALA A 506 -10.03 -20.59 -12.87
CA ALA A 506 -11.24 -19.83 -13.12
C ALA A 506 -11.29 -18.50 -12.34
N SER A 507 -10.85 -18.50 -11.09
CA SER A 507 -10.92 -17.31 -10.22
C SER A 507 -9.78 -16.32 -10.48
N TYR A 508 -8.55 -16.81 -10.74
CA TYR A 508 -7.33 -15.98 -10.81
C TYR A 508 -6.90 -15.63 -12.23
N GLY A 509 -7.51 -16.26 -13.25
CA GLY A 509 -7.02 -16.31 -14.63
C GLY A 509 -6.60 -14.95 -15.19
N ASP A 510 -7.41 -13.92 -14.98
CA ASP A 510 -7.13 -12.56 -15.47
C ASP A 510 -5.83 -12.01 -14.88
N TYR A 511 -5.63 -12.12 -13.56
CA TYR A 511 -4.44 -11.61 -12.88
C TYR A 511 -3.17 -12.39 -13.23
N ARG A 512 -3.29 -13.68 -13.59
CA ARG A 512 -2.16 -14.48 -14.08
C ARG A 512 -1.65 -14.01 -15.44
N THR A 513 -2.49 -13.32 -16.22
CA THR A 513 -2.13 -12.84 -17.57
C THR A 513 -1.83 -11.34 -17.59
N VAL A 514 -2.63 -10.53 -16.90
CA VAL A 514 -2.49 -9.06 -16.83
C VAL A 514 -1.46 -8.65 -15.76
N GLY A 515 -1.28 -9.46 -14.73
CA GLY A 515 -0.49 -9.15 -13.54
C GLY A 515 -1.35 -8.63 -12.38
N ASP A 516 -0.81 -8.73 -11.17
CA ASP A 516 -1.37 -8.12 -9.97
C ASP A 516 -1.08 -6.61 -9.98
N PRO A 517 -2.07 -5.71 -9.99
CA PRO A 517 -1.84 -4.26 -10.03
C PRO A 517 -1.12 -3.74 -8.78
N LEU A 518 -1.20 -4.49 -7.66
CA LEU A 518 -0.55 -4.14 -6.40
C LEU A 518 0.83 -4.78 -6.27
N TYR A 519 1.35 -5.43 -7.31
CA TYR A 519 2.73 -5.86 -7.44
C TYR A 519 3.31 -5.37 -8.77
N ASN A 520 4.20 -4.38 -8.71
CA ASN A 520 4.64 -3.65 -9.90
C ASN A 520 5.17 -4.59 -10.99
N ARG A 521 4.68 -4.44 -12.23
CA ARG A 521 5.04 -5.28 -13.39
C ARG A 521 6.54 -5.32 -13.73
N ASN A 522 7.31 -4.36 -13.23
CA ASN A 522 8.76 -4.32 -13.39
C ASN A 522 9.49 -5.30 -12.45
N LEU A 523 8.76 -5.95 -11.54
CA LEU A 523 9.27 -6.96 -10.62
C LEU A 523 8.96 -8.38 -11.13
N ASP A 524 9.85 -9.32 -10.82
CA ASP A 524 9.76 -10.72 -11.23
C ASP A 524 8.66 -11.46 -10.43
N PRO A 525 7.53 -11.85 -11.05
CA PRO A 525 6.46 -12.56 -10.34
C PRO A 525 6.86 -14.01 -10.00
N MET A 526 8.01 -14.51 -10.44
CA MET A 526 8.48 -15.85 -10.08
C MET A 526 9.30 -15.88 -8.79
N ARG A 527 9.47 -14.73 -8.13
CA ARG A 527 10.22 -14.61 -6.88
C ARG A 527 9.38 -13.96 -5.79
N SER A 528 9.42 -14.53 -4.59
CA SER A 528 8.75 -13.97 -3.41
C SER A 528 9.37 -12.64 -3.00
N SER A 529 10.70 -12.56 -2.96
CA SER A 529 11.41 -11.30 -2.73
C SER A 529 11.42 -10.45 -4.01
N PRO A 530 11.17 -9.14 -3.93
CA PRO A 530 11.24 -8.23 -5.08
C PRO A 530 12.58 -8.30 -5.80
N HIS A 531 12.54 -8.61 -7.10
CA HIS A 531 13.69 -8.61 -7.99
C HIS A 531 13.26 -7.98 -9.31
N LEU A 532 14.19 -7.40 -10.06
CA LEU A 532 13.90 -6.92 -11.41
C LEU A 532 13.41 -8.08 -12.28
N ASN A 533 12.33 -7.84 -13.01
CA ASN A 533 11.83 -8.80 -13.98
C ASN A 533 12.86 -8.97 -15.11
N PRO A 534 13.36 -10.18 -15.40
CA PRO A 534 14.33 -10.39 -16.48
C PRO A 534 13.82 -9.95 -17.86
N SER A 535 12.51 -9.96 -18.09
CA SER A 535 11.91 -9.48 -19.34
C SER A 535 11.77 -7.97 -19.41
N THR A 536 11.88 -7.25 -18.28
CA THR A 536 12.02 -5.80 -18.34
C THR A 536 13.41 -5.47 -18.85
N ARG A 537 13.47 -4.93 -20.07
CA ARG A 537 14.69 -4.30 -20.57
C ARG A 537 15.06 -3.22 -19.57
N SER A 538 16.22 -3.36 -18.94
CA SER A 538 16.80 -2.34 -18.06
C SER A 538 16.65 -0.99 -18.76
N PRO A 539 16.03 0.03 -18.14
CA PRO A 539 16.08 1.37 -18.70
C PRO A 539 17.55 1.78 -18.69
N ALA A 540 18.15 1.81 -19.87
CA ALA A 540 19.52 2.27 -20.11
C ALA A 540 19.63 3.76 -19.82
#